data_AF-A0A170VTC7-F1
#
_entry.id   AF-A0A170VTC7-F1
#
_cell.length_a   1.000
_cell.length_b   1.000
_cell.length_c   1.000
_cell.angle_alpha   90.00
_cell.angle_beta   90.00
_cell.angle_gamma   90.00
#
_symmetry.space_group_name_H-M   'P 1'
#
loop_
_entity.id
_entity.type
_entity.pdbx_description
1 polymer ?
#
loop_
_entity_poly.entity_id
_entity_poly.type
_entity_poly.pdbx_seq_one_letter_code
_entity_poly.pdbx_strand_id
1 'polypeptide(L)'
;LSHNTVVGIINSLKAKGNVIKVEPSTRASWELTGEGNDIVEKGSYEVLVHEYISKKGPTPLAEIMKNVPNSKIGFSKAMANGWVKKDASNVITNVVDIVSDDVKQTLILIKNKQYNEVSQEKKNEFKKRKLIKETSMTVFTVLK
;
A
#
# COMPACT_ATOMS: atom_id res chain seq x y z
N LEU A 1 -9.07 -26.75 -9.21
CA LEU A 1 -9.57 -27.11 -7.86
C LEU A 1 -9.60 -25.85 -7.01
N SER A 2 -10.75 -25.51 -6.41
CA SER A 2 -10.84 -24.36 -5.52
C SER A 2 -10.24 -24.69 -4.14
N HIS A 3 -9.74 -23.68 -3.42
CA HIS A 3 -9.24 -23.85 -2.04
C HIS A 3 -10.29 -24.57 -1.16
N ASN A 4 -11.55 -24.14 -1.23
CA ASN A 4 -12.64 -24.73 -0.46
C ASN A 4 -12.90 -26.21 -0.81
N THR A 5 -12.74 -26.58 -2.08
CA THR A 5 -12.85 -27.98 -2.50
C THR A 5 -11.74 -28.85 -1.89
N VAL A 6 -10.50 -28.35 -1.88
CA VAL A 6 -9.36 -29.06 -1.28
C VAL A 6 -9.53 -29.19 0.23
N VAL A 7 -9.96 -28.11 0.91
CA VAL A 7 -10.26 -28.14 2.35
C VAL A 7 -11.35 -29.15 2.67
N GLY A 8 -12.41 -29.22 1.84
CA GLY A 8 -13.47 -30.23 1.99
C GLY A 8 -12.97 -31.66 1.88
N ILE A 9 -12.09 -31.94 0.90
CA ILE A 9 -11.48 -33.27 0.72
C ILE A 9 -10.58 -33.63 1.92
N ILE A 10 -9.73 -32.70 2.36
CA ILE A 10 -8.85 -32.88 3.53
C ILE A 10 -9.67 -33.20 4.78
N ASN A 11 -10.76 -32.48 5.03
CA ASN A 11 -11.64 -32.74 6.16
C ASN A 11 -12.33 -34.10 6.07
N SER A 12 -12.76 -34.51 4.87
CA SER A 12 -13.34 -35.84 4.64
C SER A 12 -12.34 -36.96 4.89
N LEU A 13 -11.08 -36.79 4.45
CA LEU A 13 -9.99 -37.75 4.68
C LEU A 13 -9.65 -37.86 6.17
N LYS A 14 -9.57 -36.73 6.89
CA LYS A 14 -9.36 -36.71 8.34
C LYS A 14 -10.49 -37.42 9.10
N ALA A 15 -11.74 -37.29 8.64
CA ALA A 15 -12.91 -37.92 9.25
C ALA A 15 -12.98 -39.44 9.01
N LYS A 16 -12.40 -39.94 7.91
CA LYS A 16 -12.41 -41.37 7.54
C LYS A 16 -11.34 -42.21 8.27
N GLY A 17 -10.59 -41.63 9.19
CA GLY A 17 -9.56 -42.31 9.99
C GLY A 17 -8.20 -41.63 9.86
N ASN A 18 -7.26 -41.98 10.75
CA ASN A 18 -5.93 -41.38 10.93
C ASN A 18 -4.94 -41.64 9.76
N VAL A 19 -5.43 -41.70 8.52
CA VAL A 19 -4.67 -42.04 7.30
C VAL A 19 -3.68 -40.93 6.91
N ILE A 20 -3.95 -39.70 7.35
CA ILE A 20 -3.09 -38.53 7.12
C ILE A 20 -3.08 -37.66 8.38
N LYS A 21 -1.91 -37.10 8.72
CA LYS A 21 -1.82 -36.03 9.72
C LYS A 21 -1.86 -34.70 8.99
N VAL A 22 -2.80 -33.84 9.37
CA VAL A 22 -2.99 -32.52 8.75
C VAL A 22 -2.76 -31.45 9.80
N GLU A 23 -1.76 -30.61 9.57
CA GLU A 23 -1.44 -29.49 10.44
C GLU A 23 -1.80 -28.19 9.71
N PRO A 24 -2.87 -27.50 10.13
CA PRO A 24 -3.19 -26.17 9.63
C PRO A 24 -2.21 -25.15 10.24
N SER A 25 -1.71 -24.26 9.40
CA SER A 25 -0.91 -23.11 9.81
C SER A 25 -1.48 -21.85 9.18
N THR A 26 -1.49 -20.75 9.93
CA THR A 26 -1.94 -19.46 9.41
C THR A 26 -0.73 -18.68 8.92
N ARG A 27 -0.73 -18.29 7.63
CA ARG A 27 0.26 -17.36 7.10
C ARG A 27 -0.36 -15.97 6.99
N ALA A 28 0.20 -15.02 7.72
CA ALA A 28 -0.10 -13.61 7.52
C ALA A 28 0.53 -13.14 6.20
N SER A 29 -0.23 -12.39 5.42
CA SER A 29 0.18 -11.77 4.17
C SER A 29 -0.41 -10.37 4.08
N TRP A 30 0.13 -9.56 3.17
CA TRP A 30 -0.28 -8.18 3.00
C TRP A 30 -0.89 -7.99 1.62
N GLU A 31 -2.04 -7.31 1.59
CA GLU A 31 -2.73 -6.94 0.36
C GLU A 31 -2.88 -5.42 0.30
N LEU A 32 -2.82 -4.88 -0.91
CA LEU A 32 -3.14 -3.48 -1.16
C LEU A 32 -4.65 -3.24 -0.99
N THR A 33 -5.03 -2.11 -0.42
CA THR A 33 -6.41 -1.63 -0.45
C THR A 33 -6.73 -0.99 -1.81
N GLY A 34 -7.97 -0.56 -2.04
CA GLY A 34 -8.30 0.22 -3.25
C GLY A 34 -7.41 1.45 -3.39
N GLU A 35 -7.21 2.16 -2.27
CA GLU A 35 -6.31 3.32 -2.19
C GLU A 35 -4.83 2.96 -2.45
N GLY A 36 -4.36 1.83 -1.89
CA GLY A 36 -3.01 1.36 -2.18
C GLY A 36 -2.79 1.03 -3.66
N ASN A 37 -3.80 0.48 -4.33
CA ASN A 37 -3.74 0.23 -5.77
C ASN A 37 -3.74 1.54 -6.58
N ASP A 38 -4.56 2.52 -6.20
CA ASP A 38 -4.56 3.85 -6.82
C ASP A 38 -3.17 4.49 -6.75
N ILE A 39 -2.46 4.38 -5.62
CA ILE A 39 -1.09 4.91 -5.50
C ILE A 39 -0.11 4.15 -6.41
N VAL A 40 -0.24 2.83 -6.52
CA VAL A 40 0.61 2.05 -7.43
C VAL A 40 0.38 2.45 -8.89
N GLU A 41 -0.86 2.73 -9.28
CA GLU A 41 -1.19 3.13 -10.65
C GLU A 41 -0.83 4.59 -10.92
N LYS A 42 -1.37 5.51 -10.14
CA LYS A 42 -1.35 6.96 -10.38
C LYS A 42 -0.18 7.68 -9.72
N GLY A 43 0.47 7.08 -8.73
CA GLY A 43 1.51 7.72 -7.92
C GLY A 43 1.01 8.12 -6.54
N SER A 44 1.94 8.36 -5.61
CA SER A 44 1.61 8.80 -4.25
C SER A 44 1.09 10.24 -4.21
N TYR A 45 0.31 10.57 -3.19
CA TYR A 45 -0.32 11.89 -3.09
C TYR A 45 0.69 13.03 -3.03
N GLU A 46 1.84 12.82 -2.37
CA GLU A 46 2.94 13.79 -2.35
C GLU A 46 3.52 14.05 -3.76
N VAL A 47 3.65 13.02 -4.59
CA VAL A 47 4.10 13.14 -5.97
C VAL A 47 3.03 13.78 -6.85
N LEU A 48 1.76 13.42 -6.67
CA LEU A 48 0.66 14.05 -7.40
C LEU A 48 0.55 15.55 -7.12
N VAL A 49 0.79 15.98 -5.88
CA VAL A 49 0.85 17.41 -5.53
C VAL A 49 2.02 18.10 -6.23
N HIS A 50 3.22 17.50 -6.18
CA HIS A 50 4.40 18.03 -6.85
C HIS A 50 4.20 18.12 -8.38
N GLU A 51 3.68 17.07 -9.01
CA GLU A 51 3.44 17.02 -10.46
C GLU A 51 2.39 18.05 -10.89
N TYR A 52 1.34 18.25 -10.08
CA TYR A 52 0.33 19.27 -10.35
C TYR A 52 0.96 20.68 -10.37
N ILE A 53 1.80 20.99 -9.37
CA ILE A 53 2.52 22.28 -9.30
C ILE A 53 3.55 22.40 -10.42
N SER A 54 4.24 21.31 -10.80
CA SER A 54 5.21 21.30 -11.90
C SER A 54 4.56 21.66 -13.24
N LYS A 55 3.33 21.19 -13.47
CA LYS A 55 2.59 21.47 -14.71
C LYS A 55 1.94 22.86 -14.72
N LYS A 56 1.40 23.29 -13.58
CA LYS A 56 0.62 24.55 -13.50
C LYS A 56 1.46 25.76 -13.09
N GLY A 57 2.59 25.54 -12.41
CA GLY A 57 3.36 26.56 -11.72
C GLY A 57 2.88 26.80 -10.29
N PRO A 58 3.38 27.88 -9.64
CA PRO A 58 2.98 28.28 -8.29
C PRO A 58 1.45 28.31 -8.13
N THR A 59 0.92 27.46 -7.25
CA THR A 59 -0.53 27.23 -7.15
C THR A 59 -1.03 27.45 -5.72
N PRO A 60 -2.15 28.17 -5.52
CA PRO A 60 -2.78 28.30 -4.21
C PRO A 60 -3.15 26.95 -3.58
N LEU A 61 -2.92 26.79 -2.27
CA LEU A 61 -3.23 25.55 -1.55
C LEU A 61 -4.69 25.12 -1.69
N ALA A 62 -5.62 26.08 -1.71
CA ALA A 62 -7.05 25.81 -1.90
C ALA A 62 -7.34 25.14 -3.24
N GLU A 63 -6.56 25.46 -4.28
CA GLU A 63 -6.75 24.89 -5.60
C GLU A 63 -6.20 23.47 -5.68
N ILE A 64 -5.04 23.22 -5.06
CA ILE A 64 -4.49 21.87 -4.90
C ILE A 64 -5.47 20.99 -4.12
N MET A 65 -6.10 21.55 -3.07
CA MET A 65 -7.10 20.84 -2.28
C MET A 65 -8.33 20.40 -3.07
N LYS A 66 -8.69 21.14 -4.12
CA LYS A 66 -9.84 20.85 -4.98
C LYS A 66 -9.53 19.84 -6.09
N ASN A 67 -8.31 19.85 -6.63
CA ASN A 67 -7.95 19.09 -7.83
C ASN A 67 -7.14 17.81 -7.55
N VAL A 68 -6.44 17.74 -6.43
CA VAL A 68 -5.59 16.58 -6.08
C VAL A 68 -6.26 15.74 -5.00
N PRO A 69 -6.47 14.42 -5.23
CA PRO A 69 -7.05 13.54 -4.22
C PRO A 69 -6.14 13.42 -3.01
N ASN A 70 -6.72 13.42 -1.80
CA ASN A 70 -5.97 13.37 -0.53
C ASN A 70 -4.81 14.38 -0.44
N SER A 71 -4.95 15.50 -1.14
CA SER A 71 -4.04 16.65 -1.19
C SER A 71 -3.57 17.15 0.17
N LYS A 72 -4.39 17.11 1.22
CA LYS A 72 -3.96 17.50 2.58
C LYS A 72 -2.84 16.61 3.10
N ILE A 73 -2.94 15.30 2.87
CA ILE A 73 -1.92 14.31 3.26
C ILE A 73 -0.72 14.45 2.34
N GLY A 74 -0.95 14.50 1.02
CA GLY A 74 0.10 14.66 0.02
C GLY A 74 0.93 15.92 0.25
N PHE A 75 0.29 17.05 0.51
CA PHE A 75 0.95 18.32 0.83
C PHE A 75 1.77 18.24 2.12
N SER A 76 1.21 17.67 3.20
CA SER A 76 1.94 17.52 4.46
C SER A 76 3.19 16.64 4.28
N LYS A 77 3.11 15.59 3.46
CA LYS A 77 4.24 14.70 3.17
C LYS A 77 5.25 15.34 2.24
N ALA A 78 4.80 15.99 1.18
CA ALA A 78 5.67 16.74 0.26
C ALA A 78 6.42 17.86 1.00
N MET A 79 5.78 18.55 1.95
CA MET A 79 6.43 19.55 2.79
C MET A 79 7.46 18.91 3.74
N ALA A 80 7.11 17.80 4.40
CA ALA A 80 8.01 17.08 5.29
C ALA A 80 9.26 16.53 4.56
N ASN A 81 9.10 16.14 3.29
CA ASN A 81 10.19 15.71 2.43
C ASN A 81 10.97 16.89 1.79
N GLY A 82 10.57 18.14 2.05
CA GLY A 82 11.21 19.33 1.48
C GLY A 82 10.98 19.52 -0.02
N TRP A 83 9.98 18.85 -0.60
CA TRP A 83 9.70 18.93 -2.04
C TRP A 83 8.96 20.20 -2.44
N VAL A 84 8.16 20.74 -1.51
CA VAL A 84 7.33 21.92 -1.73
C VAL A 84 7.45 22.91 -0.58
N LYS A 85 7.30 24.20 -0.88
CA LYS A 85 7.24 25.29 0.11
C LYS A 85 5.94 26.07 -0.02
N LYS A 86 5.44 26.57 1.11
CA LYS A 86 4.28 27.47 1.19
C LYS A 86 4.76 28.88 1.49
N ASP A 87 4.26 29.86 0.74
CA ASP A 87 4.51 31.28 1.03
C ASP A 87 3.48 31.89 2.01
N ALA A 88 3.65 33.17 2.34
CA ALA A 88 2.73 33.90 3.22
C ALA A 88 1.31 34.06 2.61
N SER A 89 1.19 33.97 1.28
CA SER A 89 -0.06 34.05 0.53
C SER A 89 -0.73 32.68 0.32
N ASN A 90 -0.22 31.62 0.97
CA ASN A 90 -0.67 30.23 0.82
C ASN A 90 -0.53 29.67 -0.62
N VAL A 91 0.39 30.19 -1.41
CA VAL A 91 0.81 29.63 -2.69
C VAL A 91 1.89 28.59 -2.44
N ILE A 92 1.72 27.43 -3.06
CA ILE A 92 2.65 26.32 -2.97
C ILE A 92 3.53 26.32 -4.22
N THR A 93 4.83 26.16 -4.01
CA THR A 93 5.83 26.06 -5.07
C THR A 93 6.72 24.86 -4.86
N ASN A 94 7.16 24.24 -5.95
CA ASN A 94 8.14 23.17 -5.89
C ASN A 94 9.51 23.75 -5.53
N VAL A 95 10.22 23.03 -4.67
CA VAL A 95 11.58 23.35 -4.23
C VAL A 95 12.60 22.51 -5.00
N VAL A 96 12.18 21.34 -5.47
CA VAL A 96 12.98 20.39 -6.24
C VAL A 96 12.30 20.11 -7.57
N ASP A 97 13.08 19.85 -8.62
CA ASP A 97 12.54 19.56 -9.95
C ASP A 97 12.12 18.09 -10.10
N ILE A 98 12.82 17.18 -9.40
CA ILE A 98 12.63 15.73 -9.51
C ILE A 98 12.39 15.15 -8.11
N VAL A 99 11.39 14.27 -7.99
CA VAL A 99 11.04 13.55 -6.77
C VAL A 99 11.02 12.04 -7.02
N SER A 100 11.38 11.24 -6.01
CA SER A 100 11.28 9.77 -6.05
C SER A 100 10.02 9.31 -5.33
N ASP A 101 9.21 8.49 -6.00
CA ASP A 101 7.98 7.92 -5.41
C ASP A 101 8.29 6.64 -4.60
N ASP A 102 9.00 6.80 -3.49
CA ASP A 102 9.40 5.67 -2.64
C ASP A 102 8.19 4.90 -2.07
N VAL A 103 7.06 5.59 -1.88
CA VAL A 103 5.81 4.98 -1.41
C VAL A 103 5.26 4.03 -2.47
N LYS A 104 5.14 4.48 -3.72
CA LYS A 104 4.73 3.62 -4.84
C LYS A 104 5.66 2.43 -5.01
N GLN A 105 6.98 2.64 -5.01
CA GLN A 105 7.96 1.55 -5.13
C GLN A 105 7.78 0.52 -4.01
N THR A 106 7.59 0.99 -2.77
CA THR A 106 7.37 0.07 -1.64
C THR A 106 6.03 -0.68 -1.76
N LEU A 107 4.96 -0.02 -2.22
CA LEU A 107 3.67 -0.69 -2.43
C LEU A 107 3.72 -1.71 -3.58
N ILE A 108 4.54 -1.48 -4.61
CA ILE A 108 4.79 -2.46 -5.68
C ILE A 108 5.47 -3.71 -5.10
N LEU A 109 6.45 -3.57 -4.20
CA LEU A 109 7.07 -4.72 -3.52
C LEU A 109 6.03 -5.53 -2.73
N ILE A 110 5.10 -4.85 -2.06
CA ILE A 110 3.99 -5.51 -1.35
C ILE A 110 3.06 -6.23 -2.34
N LYS A 111 2.73 -5.61 -3.48
CA LYS A 111 1.93 -6.22 -4.56
C LYS A 111 2.59 -7.48 -5.12
N ASN A 112 3.91 -7.46 -5.25
CA ASN A 112 4.73 -8.58 -5.71
C ASN A 112 5.01 -9.64 -4.63
N LYS A 113 4.42 -9.51 -3.44
CA LYS A 113 4.60 -10.41 -2.29
C LYS A 113 6.04 -10.45 -1.75
N GLN A 114 6.86 -9.44 -2.06
CA GLN A 114 8.23 -9.27 -1.55
C GLN A 114 8.21 -8.61 -0.17
N TYR A 115 7.48 -9.19 0.77
CA TYR A 115 7.25 -8.57 2.09
C TYR A 115 8.53 -8.40 2.92
N ASN A 116 9.57 -9.19 2.66
CA ASN A 116 10.85 -9.13 3.38
C ASN A 116 11.68 -7.90 3.01
N GLU A 117 11.42 -7.31 1.84
CA GLU A 117 12.12 -6.09 1.38
C GLU A 117 11.50 -4.81 1.95
N VAL A 118 10.35 -4.93 2.63
CA VAL A 118 9.65 -3.80 3.25
C VAL A 118 9.84 -3.82 4.75
N SER A 119 10.42 -2.74 5.30
CA SER A 119 10.63 -2.58 6.73
C SER A 119 9.32 -2.57 7.52
N GLN A 120 9.38 -3.01 8.78
CA GLN A 120 8.20 -3.06 9.65
C GLN A 120 7.62 -1.67 9.91
N GLU A 121 8.47 -0.65 9.96
CA GLU A 121 8.08 0.76 10.10
C GLU A 121 7.20 1.22 8.93
N LYS A 122 7.63 0.94 7.69
CA LYS A 122 6.85 1.27 6.49
C LYS A 122 5.52 0.51 6.45
N LYS A 123 5.51 -0.78 6.82
CA LYS A 123 4.25 -1.56 6.94
C LYS A 123 3.30 -0.94 7.95
N ASN A 124 3.81 -0.53 9.11
CA ASN A 124 3.00 0.11 10.15
C ASN A 124 2.46 1.48 9.70
N GLU A 125 3.27 2.29 8.99
CA GLU A 125 2.81 3.54 8.38
C GLU A 125 1.70 3.28 7.36
N PHE A 126 1.90 2.35 6.43
CA PHE A 126 0.93 2.04 5.38
C PHE A 126 -0.36 1.44 5.94
N LYS A 127 -0.27 0.65 7.01
CA LYS A 127 -1.44 0.15 7.75
C LYS A 127 -2.22 1.29 8.40
N LYS A 128 -1.54 2.26 9.05
CA LYS A 128 -2.18 3.47 9.61
C LYS A 128 -2.83 4.34 8.53
N ARG A 129 -2.20 4.44 7.36
CA ARG A 129 -2.71 5.16 6.18
C ARG A 129 -3.76 4.37 5.40
N LYS A 130 -4.16 3.17 5.84
CA LYS A 130 -5.12 2.28 5.15
C LYS A 130 -4.73 1.94 3.69
N LEU A 131 -3.44 1.98 3.36
CA LEU A 131 -2.94 1.62 2.02
C LEU A 131 -2.78 0.11 1.85
N ILE A 132 -2.55 -0.59 2.95
CA ILE A 132 -2.43 -2.03 3.00
C ILE A 132 -3.33 -2.60 4.10
N LYS A 133 -3.77 -3.83 3.90
CA LYS A 133 -4.47 -4.63 4.89
C LYS A 133 -3.73 -5.95 5.11
N GLU A 134 -3.80 -6.44 6.34
CA GLU A 134 -3.28 -7.74 6.70
C GLU A 134 -4.36 -8.79 6.39
N THR A 135 -4.01 -9.80 5.60
CA THR A 135 -4.88 -10.94 5.29
C THR A 135 -4.20 -12.23 5.73
N SER A 136 -4.97 -13.12 6.35
CA SER A 136 -4.49 -14.42 6.78
C SER A 136 -4.96 -15.49 5.80
N MET A 137 -4.03 -16.36 5.39
CA MET A 137 -4.35 -17.54 4.59
C MET A 137 -4.03 -18.79 5.39
N THR A 138 -5.01 -19.68 5.50
CA THR A 138 -4.82 -21.00 6.13
C THR A 138 -4.12 -21.92 5.14
N VAL A 139 -2.95 -22.41 5.52
CA VAL A 139 -2.13 -23.37 4.77
C VAL A 139 -2.17 -24.71 5.49
N PHE A 140 -2.49 -25.77 4.75
CA PHE A 140 -2.57 -27.13 5.29
C PHE A 140 -1.31 -27.89 4.88
N THR A 141 -0.52 -28.32 5.86
CA THR A 141 0.59 -29.26 5.64
C THR A 141 0.07 -30.67 5.87
N VAL A 142 0.15 -31.51 4.84
CA VAL A 142 -0.30 -32.91 4.90
C VAL A 142 0.93 -33.80 5.04
N LEU A 143 0.97 -34.54 6.14
CA LEU A 143 2.00 -35.53 6.46
C LEU A 143 1.37 -36.93 6.37
N LYS A 144 2.13 -37.87 5.83
CA LYS A 144 1.76 -39.28 5.74
C LYS A 144 2.23 -40.03 6.99
#